data_AF-A0A831W845-F1
#
_entry.id   AF-A0A831W845-F1
#
_cell.length_a   1.000
_cell.length_b   1.000
_cell.length_c   1.000
_cell.angle_alpha   90.00
_cell.angle_beta   90.00
_cell.angle_gamma   90.00
#
_symmetry.space_group_name_H-M   'P 1'
#
loop_
_entity.id
_entity.type
_entity.pdbx_description
1 polymer ?
#
loop_
_entity_poly.entity_id
_entity_poly.type
_entity_poly.pdbx_seq_one_letter_code
_entity_poly.pdbx_strand_id
1 'polypeptide(L)'
;MKRLVFPGKGAGTAAGLLLMLLLTSLAQARSLPDFVDLARENSPAVVNISTTQHRSMNSRFKHDFKIPDLPEDSPFNEFFRRFFEEGQGGDEGGPREFDAESLGSGFIISDDGYILTNNHVVDGADEV
;
A
#
# COMPACT_ATOMS: atom_id res chain seq x y z
N MET A 1 -80.02 -25.13 -24.29
CA MET A 1 -78.66 -25.43 -23.82
C MET A 1 -77.67 -24.56 -24.58
N LYS A 2 -77.17 -23.47 -23.99
CA LYS A 2 -76.09 -22.63 -24.56
C LYS A 2 -74.96 -22.59 -23.54
N ARG A 3 -73.84 -23.27 -23.82
CA ARG A 3 -72.64 -23.23 -22.96
C ARG A 3 -71.91 -21.92 -23.23
N LEU A 4 -71.90 -21.06 -22.21
CA LEU A 4 -71.17 -19.80 -22.18
C LEU A 4 -69.70 -20.11 -21.87
N VAL A 5 -68.83 -19.95 -22.85
CA VAL A 5 -67.37 -20.03 -22.68
C VAL A 5 -66.88 -18.65 -22.28
N PHE A 6 -66.40 -18.51 -21.04
CA PHE A 6 -65.78 -17.27 -20.55
C PHE A 6 -64.37 -17.11 -21.13
N PRO A 7 -63.99 -15.92 -21.63
CA PRO A 7 -62.60 -15.66 -21.98
C PRO A 7 -61.76 -15.59 -20.69
N GLY A 8 -60.57 -16.19 -20.72
CA GLY A 8 -59.74 -16.48 -19.56
C GLY A 8 -59.32 -15.23 -18.75
N LYS A 9 -59.39 -15.36 -17.43
CA LYS A 9 -59.02 -14.35 -16.42
C LYS A 9 -57.52 -13.99 -16.36
N GLY A 10 -56.72 -14.38 -17.38
CA GLY A 10 -55.25 -14.31 -17.34
C GLY A 10 -54.63 -12.97 -17.79
N ALA A 11 -55.37 -12.13 -18.51
CA ALA A 11 -54.82 -10.89 -19.07
C ALA A 11 -54.58 -9.79 -18.01
N GLY A 12 -55.46 -9.68 -17.01
CA GLY A 12 -55.37 -8.63 -15.98
C GLY A 12 -54.26 -8.89 -14.94
N THR A 13 -53.99 -10.15 -14.62
CA THR A 13 -52.93 -10.53 -13.67
C THR A 13 -51.55 -10.37 -14.29
N ALA A 14 -51.39 -10.71 -15.58
CA ALA A 14 -50.15 -10.53 -16.31
C ALA A 14 -49.80 -9.04 -16.48
N ALA A 15 -50.78 -8.18 -16.80
CA ALA A 15 -50.58 -6.74 -16.89
C ALA A 15 -50.23 -6.11 -15.52
N GLY A 16 -50.89 -6.56 -14.44
CA GLY A 16 -50.57 -6.13 -13.08
C GLY A 16 -49.16 -6.53 -12.63
N LEU A 17 -48.75 -7.76 -12.90
CA LEU A 17 -47.40 -8.25 -12.64
C LEU A 17 -46.32 -7.50 -13.44
N LEU A 18 -46.59 -7.22 -14.72
CA LEU A 18 -45.67 -6.46 -15.57
C LEU A 18 -45.51 -5.02 -15.09
N LEU A 19 -46.61 -4.37 -14.71
CA LEU A 19 -46.60 -3.02 -14.14
C LEU A 19 -45.88 -2.98 -12.79
N MET A 20 -46.08 -3.99 -11.94
CA MET A 20 -45.39 -4.12 -10.66
C MET A 20 -43.88 -4.33 -10.84
N LEU A 21 -43.46 -5.15 -11.82
CA LEU A 21 -42.06 -5.32 -12.19
C LEU A 21 -41.43 -4.02 -12.72
N LEU A 22 -42.14 -3.28 -13.58
CA LEU A 22 -41.71 -1.98 -14.11
C LEU A 22 -41.58 -0.90 -13.03
N LEU A 23 -42.42 -0.94 -11.99
CA LEU A 23 -42.31 -0.03 -10.85
C LEU A 23 -41.16 -0.40 -9.90
N THR A 24 -40.78 -1.68 -9.82
CA THR A 24 -39.61 -2.12 -9.04
C THR A 24 -38.26 -1.81 -9.69
N SER A 25 -38.17 -1.67 -11.01
CA SER A 25 -36.91 -1.33 -11.70
C SER A 25 -36.51 0.15 -11.60
N LEU A 26 -37.45 1.02 -11.20
CA LEU A 26 -37.17 2.43 -10.84
C LEU A 26 -36.63 2.57 -9.41
N ALA A 27 -36.66 1.51 -8.62
CA ALA A 27 -36.15 1.52 -7.26
C ALA A 27 -34.62 1.25 -7.24
N GLN A 28 -33.88 2.36 -7.33
CA GLN A 28 -32.61 2.58 -6.64
C GLN A 28 -31.36 1.90 -7.21
N ALA A 29 -30.80 2.45 -8.29
CA ALA A 29 -29.35 2.59 -8.37
C ALA A 29 -28.99 3.94 -7.71
N ARG A 30 -28.77 3.95 -6.38
CA ARG A 30 -28.14 5.11 -5.74
C ARG A 30 -26.69 5.15 -6.20
N SER A 31 -26.32 6.16 -6.99
CA SER A 31 -24.93 6.44 -7.28
C SER A 31 -24.19 6.70 -5.95
N LEU A 32 -22.99 6.14 -5.81
CA LEU A 32 -22.13 6.45 -4.68
C LEU A 32 -21.85 7.97 -4.67
N PRO A 33 -21.70 8.59 -3.48
CA PRO A 33 -21.24 9.97 -3.38
C PRO A 33 -19.93 10.15 -4.14
N ASP A 34 -19.81 11.28 -4.85
CA ASP A 34 -18.54 11.68 -5.47
C ASP A 34 -17.67 12.37 -4.42
N PHE A 35 -16.40 11.97 -4.32
CA PHE A 35 -15.42 12.52 -3.39
C PHE A 35 -14.42 13.46 -4.08
N VAL A 36 -14.53 13.67 -5.40
CA VAL A 36 -13.58 14.49 -6.17
C VAL A 36 -13.53 15.92 -5.65
N ASP A 37 -14.68 16.54 -5.37
CA ASP A 37 -14.73 17.91 -4.88
C ASP A 37 -14.16 18.03 -3.47
N LEU A 38 -14.51 17.10 -2.58
CA LEU A 38 -13.95 17.02 -1.23
C LEU A 38 -12.43 16.82 -1.26
N ALA A 39 -11.94 15.91 -2.11
CA ALA A 39 -10.51 15.68 -2.28
C ALA A 39 -9.80 16.92 -2.84
N ARG A 40 -10.41 17.63 -3.79
CA ARG A 40 -9.85 18.86 -4.36
C ARG A 40 -9.78 19.99 -3.34
N GLU A 41 -10.83 20.15 -2.54
CA GLU A 41 -10.90 21.18 -1.50
C GLU A 41 -9.90 20.93 -0.36
N ASN A 42 -9.71 19.66 0.02
CA ASN A 42 -8.90 19.28 1.19
C ASN A 42 -7.47 18.84 0.85
N SER A 43 -7.11 18.62 -0.42
CA SER A 43 -5.75 18.23 -0.81
C SER A 43 -4.65 19.23 -0.39
N PRO A 44 -4.87 20.55 -0.30
CA PRO A 44 -3.84 21.48 0.16
C PRO A 44 -3.42 21.23 1.62
N ALA A 45 -4.24 20.56 2.43
CA ALA A 45 -3.88 20.19 3.79
C ALA A 45 -2.92 19.01 3.85
N VAL A 46 -2.71 18.26 2.76
CA VAL A 46 -1.87 17.07 2.72
C VAL A 46 -0.48 17.42 2.21
N VAL A 47 0.55 17.01 2.95
CA VAL A 47 1.95 17.24 2.61
C VAL A 47 2.71 15.93 2.43
N ASN A 48 3.75 15.98 1.61
CA ASN A 48 4.77 14.93 1.55
C ASN A 48 5.86 15.23 2.58
N ILE A 49 6.26 14.21 3.32
CA ILE A 49 7.31 14.28 4.34
C ILE A 49 8.44 13.38 3.90
N SER A 50 9.65 13.94 3.86
CA SER A 50 10.89 13.22 3.59
C SER A 50 11.78 13.43 4.78
N THR A 51 12.26 12.36 5.39
CA THR A 51 13.18 12.45 6.51
C THR A 51 14.47 11.73 6.20
N THR A 52 15.57 12.25 6.73
CA THR A 52 16.89 11.65 6.58
C THR A 52 17.44 11.34 7.97
N GLN A 53 18.04 10.16 8.08
CA GLN A 53 18.61 9.65 9.31
C GLN A 53 20.01 9.12 9.05
N HIS A 54 20.98 9.68 9.74
CA HIS A 54 22.37 9.27 9.68
C HIS A 54 22.57 8.01 10.53
N ARG A 55 22.70 6.85 9.87
CA ARG A 55 22.89 5.56 10.52
C ARG A 55 24.33 5.12 10.43
N SER A 56 24.93 4.86 11.59
CA SER A 56 26.23 4.18 11.68
C SER A 56 25.98 2.69 11.91
N MET A 57 26.22 1.86 10.90
CA MET A 57 26.21 0.41 11.09
C MET A 57 27.53 -0.02 11.72
N ASN A 58 27.51 -0.30 13.01
CA ASN A 58 28.60 -1.01 13.64
C ASN A 58 28.71 -2.39 13.01
N SER A 59 29.86 -2.68 12.39
CA SER A 59 30.22 -3.95 11.76
C SER A 59 30.36 -5.11 12.77
N ARG A 60 29.43 -5.26 13.72
CA ARG A 60 29.36 -6.42 14.62
C ARG A 60 28.73 -7.64 13.95
N PHE A 61 28.11 -7.48 12.77
CA PHE A 61 27.58 -8.60 11.97
C PHE A 61 28.62 -9.31 11.08
N LYS A 62 29.88 -8.87 11.07
CA LYS A 62 30.92 -9.50 10.24
C LYS A 62 31.57 -10.75 10.83
N HIS A 63 31.29 -11.11 12.09
CA HIS A 63 32.10 -12.13 12.77
C HIS A 63 31.53 -13.55 12.87
N ASP A 64 30.39 -13.86 12.24
CA ASP A 64 29.83 -15.22 12.33
C ASP A 64 29.38 -15.86 11.01
N PHE A 65 29.60 -15.20 9.86
CA PHE A 65 29.45 -15.89 8.57
C PHE A 65 30.68 -16.76 8.30
N LYS A 66 30.70 -17.95 8.90
CA LYS A 66 31.64 -19.01 8.54
C LYS A 66 31.24 -19.52 7.16
N ILE A 67 32.15 -19.42 6.20
CA ILE A 67 32.00 -20.07 4.89
C ILE A 67 31.71 -21.56 5.17
N PRO A 68 30.62 -22.14 4.61
CA PRO A 68 30.37 -23.57 4.74
C PRO A 68 31.59 -24.34 4.22
N ASP A 69 32.02 -25.36 4.96
CA ASP A 69 33.14 -26.21 4.56
C ASP A 69 32.73 -27.02 3.32
N LEU A 70 33.07 -26.51 2.14
CA LEU A 70 32.73 -27.07 0.84
C LEU A 70 33.94 -27.82 0.28
N PRO A 71 33.75 -28.94 -0.45
CA PRO A 71 34.85 -29.62 -1.13
C PRO A 71 35.61 -28.66 -2.04
N GLU A 72 36.95 -28.74 -2.05
CA GLU A 72 37.82 -27.81 -2.77
C GLU A 72 37.49 -27.72 -4.27
N ASP A 73 37.04 -28.84 -4.87
CA ASP A 73 36.67 -28.96 -6.28
C ASP A 73 35.24 -28.47 -6.62
N SER A 74 34.50 -27.92 -5.65
CA SER A 74 33.14 -27.46 -5.88
C SER A 74 33.13 -26.12 -6.65
N PRO A 75 32.33 -25.97 -7.72
CA PRO A 75 32.18 -24.69 -8.42
C PRO A 75 31.61 -23.58 -7.53
N PHE A 76 30.98 -23.94 -6.42
CA PHE A 76 30.48 -23.00 -5.42
C PHE A 76 31.59 -22.49 -4.48
N ASN A 77 32.68 -23.24 -4.28
CA ASN A 77 33.80 -22.84 -3.41
C ASN A 77 34.47 -21.56 -3.93
N GLU A 78 34.82 -21.52 -5.22
CA GLU A 78 35.35 -20.33 -5.89
C GLU A 78 34.40 -19.11 -5.80
N PHE A 79 33.09 -19.32 -5.98
CA PHE A 79 32.08 -18.27 -5.86
C PHE A 79 32.04 -17.68 -4.44
N PHE A 80 31.98 -18.54 -3.42
CA PHE A 80 31.93 -18.10 -2.02
C PHE A 80 33.24 -17.47 -1.58
N ARG A 81 34.38 -18.04 -1.98
CA ARG A 81 35.71 -17.47 -1.73
C ARG A 81 35.80 -16.06 -2.31
N ARG A 82 35.38 -15.86 -3.56
CA ARG A 82 35.38 -14.55 -4.20
C ARG A 82 34.41 -13.57 -3.53
N PHE A 83 33.20 -13.99 -3.23
CA PHE A 83 32.18 -13.14 -2.61
C PHE A 83 32.55 -12.70 -1.17
N PHE A 84 33.14 -13.61 -0.38
CA PHE A 84 33.45 -13.36 1.02
C PHE A 84 34.88 -12.88 1.28
N GLU A 85 35.89 -13.32 0.51
CA GLU A 85 37.27 -12.83 0.62
C GLU A 85 37.48 -11.54 -0.18
N GLU A 86 37.01 -11.45 -1.43
CA GLU A 86 37.15 -10.24 -2.26
C GLU A 86 36.16 -9.15 -1.83
N GLY A 87 34.99 -9.52 -1.28
CA GLY A 87 34.05 -8.60 -0.63
C GLY A 87 34.46 -8.14 0.78
N GLN A 88 35.48 -8.76 1.39
CA GLN A 88 36.11 -8.32 2.64
C GLN A 88 37.51 -7.73 2.44
N GLY A 89 38.05 -7.73 1.21
CA GLY A 89 39.44 -7.42 0.90
C GLY A 89 39.75 -5.96 0.57
N GLY A 90 38.86 -5.01 0.91
CA GLY A 90 39.09 -3.60 0.60
C GLY A 90 37.98 -2.73 1.14
N ASP A 91 37.89 -2.59 2.46
CA ASP A 91 37.48 -1.35 3.10
C ASP A 91 37.71 -1.47 4.60
N GLU A 92 38.35 -0.44 5.12
CA GLU A 92 38.68 -0.21 6.51
C GLU A 92 37.51 -0.62 7.42
N GLY A 93 37.81 -1.41 8.46
CA GLY A 93 36.85 -1.91 9.45
C GLY A 93 36.31 -0.82 10.39
N GLY A 94 35.88 0.30 9.83
CA GLY A 94 35.12 1.34 10.52
C GLY A 94 33.61 1.07 10.42
N PRO A 95 32.81 1.66 11.31
CA PRO A 95 31.37 1.77 11.10
C PRO A 95 31.10 2.38 9.72
N ARG A 96 30.24 1.74 8.93
CA ARG A 96 29.77 2.35 7.68
C ARG A 96 28.66 3.30 8.04
N GLU A 97 28.92 4.59 7.89
CA GLU A 97 27.91 5.64 7.92
C GLU A 97 27.16 5.62 6.60
N PHE A 98 25.83 5.56 6.68
CA PHE A 98 24.94 5.69 5.53
C PHE A 98 23.71 6.48 5.94
N ASP A 99 23.18 7.24 5.00
CA ASP A 99 21.93 7.96 5.19
C ASP A 99 20.76 7.04 4.86
N ALA A 100 19.85 6.89 5.82
CA ALA A 100 18.58 6.21 5.66
C ALA A 100 17.50 7.27 5.43
N GLU A 101 16.78 7.14 4.32
CA GLU A 101 15.65 8.02 3.99
C GLU A 101 14.32 7.35 4.36
N SER A 102 13.37 8.14 4.86
CA SER A 102 11.98 7.72 5.06
C SER A 102 11.04 8.67 4.34
N LEU A 103 9.97 8.13 3.79
CA LEU A 103 8.94 8.88 3.08
C LEU A 103 7.58 8.61 3.71
N GLY A 104 6.78 9.67 3.84
CA GLY A 104 5.44 9.59 4.39
C GLY A 104 4.58 10.76 3.97
N SER A 105 3.31 10.71 4.37
CA SER A 105 2.40 11.84 4.26
C SER A 105 2.12 12.45 5.64
N GLY A 106 1.66 13.69 5.63
CA GLY A 106 1.15 14.35 6.82
C GLY A 106 0.01 15.30 6.50
N PHE A 107 -0.61 15.83 7.54
CA PHE A 107 -1.70 16.80 7.45
C PHE A 107 -1.32 18.08 8.19
N ILE A 108 -1.50 19.24 7.56
CA ILE A 108 -1.48 20.52 8.23
C ILE A 108 -2.76 20.61 9.08
N ILE A 109 -2.60 20.74 10.39
CA ILE A 109 -3.74 20.75 11.34
C ILE A 109 -4.05 22.14 11.90
N SER A 110 -3.18 23.13 11.65
CA SER A 110 -3.35 24.50 12.12
C SER A 110 -2.56 25.50 11.26
N ASP A 111 -3.03 26.76 11.26
CA ASP A 111 -2.50 27.85 10.41
C ASP A 111 -1.09 28.32 10.79
N ASP A 112 -0.62 27.98 11.99
CA ASP A 112 0.74 28.21 12.47
C ASP A 112 1.74 27.12 12.02
N GLY A 113 1.27 26.13 11.23
CA GLY A 113 2.14 25.20 10.52
C GLY A 113 2.38 23.86 11.22
N TYR A 114 1.58 23.48 12.22
CA TYR A 114 1.70 22.13 12.79
C TYR A 114 1.27 21.06 11.77
N ILE A 115 2.12 20.05 11.62
CA ILE A 115 1.88 18.90 10.75
C ILE A 115 1.74 17.64 11.62
N LEU A 116 0.67 16.88 11.38
CA LEU A 116 0.44 15.57 11.96
C LEU A 116 0.89 14.47 10.98
N THR A 117 1.73 13.55 11.44
CA THR A 117 2.16 12.36 10.68
C THR A 117 2.29 11.15 11.60
N ASN A 118 2.58 9.98 11.02
CA ASN A 118 2.83 8.77 11.79
C ASN A 118 4.20 8.85 12.47
N ASN A 119 4.29 8.32 13.70
CA ASN A 119 5.55 8.31 14.46
C ASN A 119 6.71 7.67 13.68
N HIS A 120 6.48 6.56 12.98
CA HIS A 120 7.54 5.85 12.24
C HIS A 120 8.13 6.63 11.06
N VAL A 121 7.49 7.73 10.62
CA VAL A 121 8.02 8.59 9.56
C VAL A 121 9.13 9.49 10.11
N VAL A 122 9.01 9.92 11.37
CA VAL A 122 9.88 10.93 11.99
C VAL A 122 10.76 10.37 13.11
N ASP A 123 10.54 9.14 13.56
CA ASP A 123 11.26 8.55 14.68
C ASP A 123 12.77 8.42 14.41
N GLY A 124 13.56 9.14 15.18
CA GLY A 124 15.01 9.21 15.05
C GLY A 124 15.51 9.94 13.79
N ALA A 125 14.65 10.64 13.05
CA ALA A 125 15.08 11.49 11.95
C ALA A 125 16.01 12.61 12.44
N ASP A 126 17.09 12.86 11.72
CA ASP A 126 17.99 13.98 11.96
C ASP A 126 17.50 15.23 11.21
N GLU A 127 16.87 15.04 10.05
CA GLU A 127 16.28 16.08 9.21
C GLU A 127 14.88 15.68 8.76
N VAL A 128 13.97 16.66 8.66
CA VAL A 128 12.55 16.55 8.28
C VAL A 128 12.17 17.71 7.37
#